data_AF-A0A1W2TMA3-F1
#
_entry.id   AF-A0A1W2TMA3-F1
#
_cell.length_a   1.000
_cell.length_b   1.000
_cell.length_c   1.000
_cell.angle_alpha   90.00
_cell.angle_beta   90.00
_cell.angle_gamma   90.00
#
_symmetry.space_group_name_H-M   'P 1'
#
loop_
_entity.id
_entity.type
_entity.pdbx_description
1 polymer ?
#
loop_
_entity_poly.entity_id
_entity_poly.type
_entity_poly.pdbx_seq_one_letter_code
_entity_poly.pdbx_strand_id
1 'polypeptide(L)'
;MAEVFGIVSGTVGIASAFSSCVEAFDYVQLSRRFGKDFETHRLTLTLLQLRLSRWGAAVGITSDPPFSLSQPDARPADIANARQAIEKISMLFEDSENVSRPYNSAGQRPEEGLPALSEADMNAFLRKLNKRMRKIAERRQKGVGFIKKVRWVLHDRERCSRLVEDITKLLDLLEQIFPAPEKRSAQLAREELEEIIGGRDGNSESLAEILNVVHNLADGVDEVIKAKALVMTEEGGGKIGSISLSDNARVMQGNTVTSAWKGAVLPNDRSRGYIGSIKATGNSRVMNGDRYTDNDDFWN
;
A
#
# COMPACT_ATOMS: atom_id res chain seq x y z
N MET A 1 0.18 32.35 -16.95
CA MET A 1 0.57 30.93 -17.11
C MET A 1 1.38 30.55 -15.90
N ALA A 2 0.84 29.71 -15.03
CA ALA A 2 1.60 29.08 -13.95
C ALA A 2 1.77 27.62 -14.36
N GLU A 3 2.99 27.23 -14.72
CA GLU A 3 3.36 25.83 -14.86
C GLU A 3 3.33 25.22 -13.44
N VAL A 4 2.35 24.36 -13.17
CA VAL A 4 2.13 23.73 -11.84
C VAL A 4 3.24 22.72 -11.51
N PHE A 5 4.02 22.36 -12.52
CA PHE A 5 5.19 21.51 -12.47
C PHE A 5 6.25 22.19 -13.35
N GLY A 6 6.93 23.22 -12.82
CA GLY A 6 7.94 24.01 -13.52
C GLY A 6 9.23 23.24 -13.84
N ILE A 7 9.12 22.07 -14.44
CA ILE A 7 10.23 21.17 -14.78
C ILE A 7 10.76 21.46 -16.19
N VAL A 8 9.95 22.11 -17.04
CA VAL A 8 10.33 22.42 -18.43
C VAL A 8 11.33 23.58 -18.54
N SER A 9 11.61 24.33 -17.46
CA SER A 9 12.56 25.46 -17.47
C SER A 9 13.69 25.35 -16.44
N GLY A 10 14.60 24.38 -16.65
CA GLY A 10 16.06 24.58 -16.48
C GLY A 10 16.69 24.89 -15.12
N THR A 11 15.95 24.97 -13.99
CA THR A 11 16.55 25.34 -12.67
C THR A 11 16.14 24.45 -11.49
N VAL A 12 15.25 23.48 -11.70
CA VAL A 12 14.75 22.59 -10.63
C VAL A 12 15.66 21.36 -10.51
N GLY A 13 16.22 21.12 -9.33
CA GLY A 13 17.00 19.91 -9.04
C GLY A 13 16.15 18.65 -9.09
N ILE A 14 16.76 17.50 -9.44
CA ILE A 14 16.07 16.19 -9.49
C ILE A 14 15.33 15.86 -8.18
N ALA A 15 15.87 16.29 -7.03
CA ALA A 15 15.27 16.11 -5.71
C ALA A 15 13.94 16.86 -5.54
N SER A 16 13.85 18.11 -6.00
CA SER A 16 12.61 18.89 -5.91
C SER A 16 11.56 18.43 -6.92
N ALA A 17 11.97 17.97 -8.10
CA ALA A 17 11.07 17.32 -9.06
C ALA A 17 10.50 16.01 -8.48
N PHE A 18 11.35 15.18 -7.86
CA PHE A 18 10.94 13.98 -7.17
C PHE A 18 9.94 14.27 -6.05
N SER A 19 10.24 15.21 -5.16
CA SER A 19 9.32 15.58 -4.08
C SER A 19 8.00 16.11 -4.60
N SER A 20 8.03 16.89 -5.69
CA SER A 20 6.83 17.35 -6.38
C SER A 20 5.96 16.20 -6.91
N CYS A 21 6.57 15.10 -7.36
CA CYS A 21 5.84 13.89 -7.77
C CYS A 21 5.22 13.17 -6.58
N VAL A 22 5.95 13.02 -5.47
CA VAL A 22 5.42 12.37 -4.26
C VAL A 22 4.25 13.16 -3.67
N GLU A 23 4.33 14.49 -3.67
CA GLU A 23 3.24 15.35 -3.21
C GLU A 23 2.03 15.33 -4.15
N ALA A 24 2.22 15.16 -5.46
CA ALA A 24 1.15 15.21 -6.46
C ALA A 24 0.00 14.24 -6.15
N PHE A 25 0.29 13.06 -5.60
CA PHE A 25 -0.72 12.07 -5.19
C PHE A 25 -1.74 12.61 -4.17
N ASP A 26 -1.36 13.55 -3.31
CA ASP A 26 -2.25 14.16 -2.32
C ASP A 26 -3.17 15.24 -2.91
N TYR A 27 -2.87 15.69 -4.13
CA TYR A 27 -3.68 16.66 -4.87
C TYR A 27 -4.66 16.00 -5.85
N VAL A 28 -4.48 14.71 -6.14
CA VAL A 28 -5.41 13.90 -6.93
C VAL A 28 -6.67 13.58 -6.12
N GLN A 29 -7.82 14.03 -6.62
CA GLN A 29 -9.15 13.67 -6.15
C GLN A 29 -9.81 12.70 -7.12
N LEU A 30 -10.73 11.86 -6.64
CA LEU A 30 -11.48 10.92 -7.47
C LEU A 30 -12.96 11.35 -7.55
N SER A 31 -13.54 11.31 -8.74
CA SER A 31 -14.95 11.68 -8.91
C SER A 31 -15.89 10.67 -8.26
N ARG A 32 -17.15 11.07 -8.01
CA ARG A 32 -18.18 10.12 -7.54
C ARG A 32 -18.47 8.98 -8.51
N ARG A 33 -18.09 9.09 -9.79
CA ARG A 33 -18.29 8.03 -10.80
C ARG A 33 -17.49 6.77 -10.47
N PHE A 34 -16.50 6.85 -9.59
CA PHE A 34 -15.80 5.68 -9.08
C PHE A 34 -16.71 4.78 -8.26
N GLY A 35 -17.75 5.32 -7.60
CA GLY A 35 -18.72 4.56 -6.83
C GLY A 35 -18.05 3.62 -5.82
N LYS A 36 -18.41 2.34 -5.86
CA LYS A 36 -17.89 1.31 -4.95
C LYS A 36 -16.37 1.07 -5.05
N ASP A 37 -15.76 1.41 -6.19
CA ASP A 37 -14.34 1.14 -6.45
C ASP A 37 -13.44 2.31 -6.04
N PHE A 38 -14.01 3.41 -5.52
CA PHE A 38 -13.28 4.59 -5.08
C PHE A 38 -12.20 4.27 -4.05
N GLU A 39 -12.53 3.45 -3.06
CA GLU A 39 -11.62 3.16 -1.95
C GLU A 39 -10.40 2.40 -2.43
N THR A 40 -10.60 1.41 -3.30
CA THR A 40 -9.53 0.66 -3.96
C THR A 40 -8.61 1.60 -4.73
N HIS A 41 -9.15 2.46 -5.60
CA HIS A 41 -8.33 3.37 -6.39
C HIS A 41 -7.58 4.40 -5.52
N ARG A 42 -8.21 4.91 -4.45
CA ARG A 42 -7.54 5.81 -3.51
C ARG A 42 -6.38 5.12 -2.81
N LEU A 43 -6.59 3.91 -2.32
CA LEU A 43 -5.53 3.13 -1.67
C LEU A 43 -4.42 2.75 -2.64
N THR A 44 -4.72 2.40 -3.89
CA THR A 44 -3.72 2.15 -4.93
C THR A 44 -2.86 3.38 -5.20
N LEU A 45 -3.45 4.58 -5.31
CA LEU A 45 -2.69 5.82 -5.46
C LEU A 45 -1.79 6.09 -4.24
N THR A 46 -2.28 5.85 -3.03
CA THR A 46 -1.47 5.99 -1.81
C THR A 46 -0.37 4.94 -1.71
N LEU A 47 -0.59 3.73 -2.22
CA LEU A 47 0.44 2.70 -2.30
C LEU A 47 1.54 3.08 -3.31
N LEU A 48 1.17 3.63 -4.47
CA LEU A 48 2.15 4.18 -5.42
C LEU A 48 2.94 5.35 -4.82
N GLN A 49 2.28 6.25 -4.10
CA GLN A 49 2.96 7.32 -3.35
C GLN A 49 3.98 6.74 -2.37
N LEU A 50 3.59 5.68 -1.62
CA LEU A 50 4.46 5.00 -0.69
C LEU A 50 5.66 4.36 -1.41
N ARG A 51 5.43 3.64 -2.51
CA ARG A 51 6.48 3.01 -3.33
C ARG A 51 7.48 4.03 -3.88
N LEU A 52 7.00 5.13 -4.47
CA LEU A 52 7.86 6.22 -4.97
C LEU A 52 8.68 6.84 -3.82
N SER A 53 8.05 7.08 -2.67
CA SER A 53 8.75 7.62 -1.49
C SER A 53 9.82 6.66 -0.97
N ARG A 54 9.58 5.34 -1.05
CA ARG A 54 10.50 4.27 -0.64
C ARG A 54 11.72 4.25 -1.54
N TRP A 55 11.51 4.30 -2.86
CA TRP A 55 12.62 4.40 -3.82
C TRP A 55 13.51 5.62 -3.51
N GLY A 56 12.90 6.80 -3.33
CA GLY A 56 13.65 8.02 -3.00
C GLY A 56 14.45 7.93 -1.70
N ALA A 57 13.85 7.34 -0.66
CA ALA A 57 14.53 7.10 0.62
C ALA A 57 15.66 6.07 0.48
N ALA A 58 15.49 5.04 -0.34
CA ALA A 58 16.49 4.01 -0.56
C ALA A 58 17.73 4.57 -1.27
N VAL A 59 17.52 5.40 -2.29
CA VAL A 59 18.61 6.04 -3.05
C VAL A 59 19.19 7.27 -2.35
N GLY A 60 18.46 7.88 -1.40
CA GLY A 60 18.89 9.09 -0.70
C GLY A 60 18.64 10.39 -1.49
N ILE A 61 17.60 10.44 -2.33
CA ILE A 61 17.34 11.58 -3.22
C ILE A 61 17.05 12.89 -2.51
N THR A 62 16.47 12.81 -1.30
CA THR A 62 16.19 13.95 -0.42
C THR A 62 17.18 14.05 0.75
N SER A 63 18.26 13.25 0.76
CA SER A 63 19.29 13.30 1.80
C SER A 63 20.24 14.49 1.62
N ASP A 64 21.01 14.81 2.66
CA ASP A 64 22.08 15.81 2.62
C ASP A 64 23.44 15.11 2.89
N PRO A 65 24.35 15.02 1.89
CA PRO A 65 24.22 15.51 0.52
C PRO A 65 23.29 14.62 -0.34
N PRO A 66 22.66 15.17 -1.40
CA PRO A 66 21.64 14.48 -2.20
C PRO A 66 22.18 13.33 -3.04
N PHE A 67 21.30 12.43 -3.45
CA PHE A 67 21.57 11.20 -4.23
C PHE A 67 22.68 11.25 -5.28
N SER A 68 22.84 12.34 -6.02
CA SER A 68 23.94 12.48 -7.00
C SER A 68 25.33 12.46 -6.37
N LEU A 69 25.42 12.75 -5.06
CA LEU A 69 26.63 12.76 -4.24
C LEU A 69 26.69 11.58 -3.26
N SER A 70 25.57 10.92 -2.98
CA SER A 70 25.48 9.82 -2.00
C SER A 70 25.81 8.44 -2.59
N GLN A 71 25.87 8.30 -3.91
CA GLN A 71 26.07 7.02 -4.60
C GLN A 71 27.43 6.99 -5.33
N PRO A 72 28.49 6.44 -4.72
CA PRO A 72 29.83 6.39 -5.33
C PRO A 72 29.92 5.56 -6.62
N ASP A 73 28.97 4.63 -6.84
CA ASP A 73 28.93 3.74 -8.01
C ASP A 73 27.89 4.15 -9.07
N ALA A 74 27.19 5.27 -8.91
CA ALA A 74 26.14 5.68 -9.85
C ALA A 74 26.75 6.17 -11.18
N ARG A 75 26.47 5.47 -12.28
CA ARG A 75 26.94 5.87 -13.61
C ARG A 75 26.17 7.12 -14.07
N PRO A 76 26.80 8.06 -14.80
CA PRO A 76 26.12 9.25 -15.33
C PRO A 76 24.86 8.93 -16.15
N ALA A 77 24.88 7.83 -16.91
CA ALA A 77 23.73 7.35 -17.68
C ALA A 77 22.55 6.92 -16.78
N ASP A 78 22.84 6.26 -15.65
CA ASP A 78 21.82 5.83 -14.69
C ASP A 78 21.15 7.04 -14.04
N ILE A 79 21.93 8.07 -13.69
CA ILE A 79 21.43 9.35 -13.15
C ILE A 79 20.55 10.08 -14.18
N ALA A 80 20.97 10.10 -15.45
CA ALA A 80 20.20 10.71 -16.54
C ALA A 80 18.87 9.98 -16.78
N ASN A 81 18.87 8.65 -16.76
CA ASN A 81 17.66 7.84 -16.88
C ASN A 81 16.71 8.06 -15.68
N ALA A 82 17.25 8.16 -14.46
CA ALA A 82 16.47 8.47 -13.27
C ALA A 82 15.76 9.81 -13.38
N ARG A 83 16.50 10.83 -13.84
CA ARG A 83 15.96 12.17 -14.08
C ARG A 83 14.83 12.12 -15.11
N GLN A 84 15.05 11.46 -16.25
CA GLN A 84 14.02 11.35 -17.29
C GLN A 84 12.76 10.63 -16.79
N ALA A 85 12.91 9.59 -15.96
CA ALA A 85 11.76 8.88 -15.40
C ALA A 85 10.96 9.78 -14.44
N ILE A 86 11.62 10.55 -13.58
CA ILE A 86 10.96 11.52 -12.68
C ILE A 86 10.26 12.64 -13.47
N GLU A 87 10.90 13.15 -14.53
CA GLU A 87 10.30 14.12 -15.45
C GLU A 87 9.04 13.54 -16.11
N LYS A 88 9.10 12.28 -16.57
CA LYS A 88 7.92 11.58 -17.13
C LYS A 88 6.80 11.41 -16.11
N ILE A 89 7.09 11.03 -14.87
CA ILE A 89 6.07 10.96 -13.80
C ILE A 89 5.42 12.33 -13.60
N SER A 90 6.21 13.40 -13.64
CA SER A 90 5.69 14.77 -13.51
C SER A 90 4.74 15.13 -14.66
N MET A 91 5.15 14.84 -15.90
CA MET A 91 4.31 15.05 -17.09
C MET A 91 3.00 14.27 -17.02
N LEU A 92 3.00 13.03 -16.53
CA LEU A 92 1.77 12.24 -16.35
C LEU A 92 0.79 12.93 -15.39
N PHE A 93 1.28 13.54 -14.32
CA PHE A 93 0.43 14.31 -13.42
C PHE A 93 -0.06 15.62 -14.05
N GLU A 94 0.81 16.35 -14.74
CA GLU A 94 0.44 17.56 -15.49
C GLU A 94 -0.65 17.28 -16.52
N ASP A 95 -0.51 16.24 -17.31
CA ASP A 95 -1.48 15.82 -18.32
C ASP A 95 -2.82 15.48 -17.67
N SER A 96 -2.78 14.76 -16.54
CA SER A 96 -3.99 14.44 -15.78
C SER A 96 -4.69 15.70 -15.21
N GLU A 97 -3.92 16.69 -14.77
CA GLU A 97 -4.42 17.98 -14.29
C GLU A 97 -5.01 18.79 -15.45
N ASN A 98 -4.29 18.90 -16.57
CA ASN A 98 -4.71 19.64 -17.77
C ASN A 98 -6.05 19.13 -18.31
N VAL A 99 -6.24 17.81 -18.31
CA VAL A 99 -7.49 17.17 -18.72
C VAL A 99 -8.66 17.49 -17.76
N SER A 100 -8.38 17.78 -16.49
CA SER A 100 -9.39 18.19 -15.51
C SER A 100 -9.78 19.69 -15.61
N ARG A 101 -8.90 20.54 -16.18
CA ARG A 101 -9.09 22.00 -16.19
C ARG A 101 -10.41 22.49 -16.78
N PRO A 102 -10.90 21.95 -17.92
CA PRO A 102 -12.20 22.36 -18.48
C PRO A 102 -13.37 22.19 -17.51
N TYR A 103 -13.28 21.21 -16.60
CA TYR A 103 -14.30 20.92 -15.59
C TYR A 103 -14.20 21.83 -14.36
N ASN A 104 -13.04 22.47 -14.13
CA ASN A 104 -12.83 23.40 -13.04
C ASN A 104 -13.12 24.87 -13.43
N SER A 105 -12.96 25.21 -14.72
CA SER A 105 -13.11 26.59 -15.23
C SER A 105 -14.49 26.92 -15.78
N ALA A 106 -15.24 25.91 -16.25
CA ALA A 106 -16.64 26.08 -16.56
C ALA A 106 -17.43 25.94 -15.26
N GLY A 107 -18.08 26.99 -14.79
CA GLY A 107 -19.07 26.95 -13.68
C GLY A 107 -20.33 26.13 -14.04
N GLN A 108 -20.14 24.93 -14.61
CA GLN A 108 -21.18 23.97 -14.95
C GLN A 108 -21.81 23.42 -13.66
N ARG A 109 -23.13 23.28 -13.73
CA ARG A 109 -24.07 23.29 -12.60
C ARG A 109 -23.81 22.19 -11.55
N PRO A 110 -24.22 22.44 -10.28
CA PRO A 110 -24.17 21.46 -9.19
C PRO A 110 -24.95 20.16 -9.42
N GLU A 111 -25.79 20.06 -10.46
CA GLU A 111 -26.63 18.89 -10.72
C GLU A 111 -25.90 17.77 -11.50
N GLU A 112 -24.77 18.06 -12.14
CA GLU A 112 -23.89 17.04 -12.76
C GLU A 112 -22.47 17.02 -12.12
N GLY A 113 -22.12 18.07 -11.38
CA GLY A 113 -20.88 18.23 -10.62
C GLY A 113 -21.00 17.68 -9.20
N LEU A 114 -21.18 16.36 -9.06
CA LEU A 114 -21.11 15.75 -7.74
C LEU A 114 -19.73 16.00 -7.10
N PRO A 115 -19.67 16.45 -5.82
CA PRO A 115 -18.40 16.71 -5.14
C PRO A 115 -17.49 15.49 -5.19
N ALA A 116 -16.20 15.67 -5.47
CA ALA A 116 -15.24 14.58 -5.46
C ALA A 116 -15.32 13.79 -4.15
N LEU A 117 -15.08 12.48 -4.24
CA LEU A 117 -15.05 11.62 -3.07
C LEU A 117 -13.83 11.97 -2.23
N SER A 118 -14.05 12.00 -0.92
CA SER A 118 -13.07 12.38 0.08
C SER A 118 -12.72 11.19 0.98
N GLU A 119 -11.65 11.33 1.76
CA GLU A 119 -11.33 10.32 2.79
C GLU A 119 -12.44 10.16 3.83
N ALA A 120 -13.34 11.15 4.00
CA ALA A 120 -14.49 11.02 4.89
C ALA A 120 -15.52 10.01 4.37
N ASP A 121 -15.56 9.79 3.05
CA ASP A 121 -16.49 8.86 2.39
C ASP A 121 -15.99 7.40 2.42
N MET A 122 -14.77 7.15 2.89
CA MET A 122 -14.20 5.81 3.05
C MET A 122 -14.71 5.12 4.32
N ASN A 123 -14.84 3.81 4.25
CA ASN A 123 -14.96 2.90 5.39
C ASN A 123 -13.87 3.21 6.42
N ALA A 124 -14.23 3.14 7.70
CA ALA A 124 -13.35 3.53 8.80
C ALA A 124 -12.00 2.77 8.80
N PHE A 125 -12.03 1.47 8.47
CA PHE A 125 -10.86 0.61 8.36
C PHE A 125 -9.94 1.08 7.22
N LEU A 126 -10.48 1.18 6.00
CA LEU A 126 -9.72 1.58 4.81
C LEU A 126 -9.19 3.01 4.94
N ARG A 127 -9.94 3.91 5.57
CA ARG A 127 -9.50 5.27 5.89
C ARG A 127 -8.31 5.29 6.84
N LYS A 128 -8.30 4.45 7.88
CA LYS A 128 -7.17 4.33 8.81
C LYS A 128 -5.95 3.79 8.09
N LEU A 129 -6.12 2.74 7.28
CA LEU A 129 -5.06 2.15 6.46
C LEU A 129 -4.44 3.21 5.52
N ASN A 130 -5.28 3.95 4.79
CA ASN A 130 -4.86 5.04 3.91
C ASN A 130 -4.01 6.09 4.66
N LYS A 131 -4.47 6.53 5.83
CA LYS A 131 -3.76 7.51 6.66
C LYS A 131 -2.40 7.00 7.14
N ARG A 132 -2.30 5.71 7.52
CA ARG A 132 -1.03 5.10 7.94
C ARG A 132 -0.02 5.10 6.79
N MET A 133 -0.40 4.62 5.61
CA MET A 133 0.47 4.60 4.42
C MET A 133 0.93 6.01 4.03
N ARG A 134 0.00 6.95 3.95
CA ARG A 134 0.29 8.34 3.60
C ARG A 134 1.25 9.00 4.60
N LYS A 135 1.06 8.79 5.90
CA LYS A 135 1.94 9.34 6.95
C LYS A 135 3.38 8.83 6.80
N ILE A 136 3.58 7.59 6.37
CA ILE A 136 4.92 7.06 6.10
C ILE A 136 5.57 7.82 4.94
N ALA A 137 4.86 8.00 3.83
CA ALA A 137 5.35 8.76 2.68
C ALA A 137 5.66 10.22 3.05
N GLU A 138 4.76 10.90 3.77
CA GLU A 138 4.93 12.29 4.23
C GLU A 138 6.17 12.46 5.11
N ARG A 139 6.47 11.51 6.01
CA ARG A 139 7.67 11.60 6.86
C ARG A 139 8.96 11.55 6.05
N ARG A 140 8.98 10.89 4.89
CA ARG A 140 10.15 10.80 4.00
C ARG A 140 10.38 12.06 3.17
N GLN A 141 9.36 12.93 3.08
CA GLN A 141 9.44 14.23 2.40
C GLN A 141 9.78 15.38 3.36
N LYS A 142 9.91 15.14 4.68
CA LYS A 142 10.20 16.19 5.65
C LYS A 142 11.51 16.92 5.31
N GLY A 143 11.42 18.24 5.15
CA GLY A 143 12.55 19.12 4.83
C GLY A 143 12.52 19.68 3.41
N VAL A 144 11.65 19.17 2.53
CA VAL A 144 11.45 19.73 1.19
C VAL A 144 10.32 20.75 1.21
N GLY A 145 10.55 21.93 0.62
CA GLY A 145 9.58 23.01 0.61
C GLY A 145 8.32 22.64 -0.16
N PHE A 146 7.16 22.72 0.50
CA PHE A 146 5.86 22.44 -0.12
C PHE A 146 5.55 23.45 -1.23
N ILE A 147 5.27 22.95 -2.43
CA ILE A 147 4.66 23.77 -3.48
C ILE A 147 3.16 23.66 -3.33
N LYS A 148 2.47 24.78 -3.11
CA LYS A 148 0.99 24.81 -3.14
C LYS A 148 0.52 24.45 -4.54
N LYS A 149 0.08 23.20 -4.74
CA LYS A 149 -0.55 22.76 -5.99
C LYS A 149 -2.06 22.90 -5.93
N VAL A 150 -2.67 23.08 -7.10
CA VAL A 150 -4.12 23.04 -7.27
C VAL A 150 -4.55 21.57 -7.17
N ARG A 151 -5.65 21.28 -6.47
CA ARG A 151 -6.24 19.93 -6.49
C ARG A 151 -6.99 19.71 -7.80
N TRP A 152 -6.91 18.51 -8.35
CA TRP A 152 -7.66 18.15 -9.57
C TRP A 152 -8.36 16.82 -9.43
N VAL A 153 -9.38 16.60 -10.26
CA VAL A 153 -10.25 15.42 -10.19
C VAL A 153 -9.98 14.49 -11.37
N LEU A 154 -9.74 13.21 -11.08
CA LEU A 154 -9.83 12.14 -12.07
C LEU A 154 -11.29 11.71 -12.20
N HIS A 155 -11.83 11.84 -13.41
CA HIS A 155 -13.27 11.68 -13.66
C HIS A 155 -13.71 10.24 -13.86
N ASP A 156 -12.87 9.40 -14.47
CA ASP A 156 -13.18 8.03 -14.82
C ASP A 156 -12.06 7.07 -14.43
N ARG A 157 -12.42 5.79 -14.34
CA ARG A 157 -11.54 4.72 -13.88
C ARG A 157 -10.42 4.45 -14.87
N GLU A 158 -10.71 4.50 -16.17
CA GLU A 158 -9.74 4.21 -17.22
C GLU A 158 -8.54 5.16 -17.14
N ARG A 159 -8.78 6.46 -16.96
CA ARG A 159 -7.70 7.45 -16.76
C ARG A 159 -6.90 7.20 -15.49
N CYS A 160 -7.56 6.82 -14.39
CA CYS A 160 -6.87 6.50 -13.15
C CYS A 160 -6.02 5.22 -13.31
N SER A 161 -6.54 4.18 -13.94
CA SER A 161 -5.81 2.93 -14.19
C SER A 161 -4.61 3.15 -15.10
N ARG A 162 -4.74 3.94 -16.18
CA ARG A 162 -3.62 4.30 -17.05
C ARG A 162 -2.54 5.09 -16.30
N LEU A 163 -2.93 6.09 -15.50
CA LEU A 163 -1.99 6.84 -14.67
C LEU A 163 -1.23 5.93 -13.70
N VAL A 164 -1.95 5.01 -13.03
CA VAL A 164 -1.36 4.02 -12.13
C VAL A 164 -0.37 3.13 -12.90
N GLU A 165 -0.78 2.57 -14.03
CA GLU A 165 0.04 1.67 -14.85
C GLU A 165 1.32 2.34 -15.36
N ASP A 166 1.21 3.55 -15.90
CA ASP A 166 2.36 4.27 -16.45
C ASP A 166 3.35 4.69 -15.36
N ILE A 167 2.86 5.11 -14.19
CA ILE A 167 3.72 5.39 -13.03
C ILE A 167 4.37 4.11 -12.52
N THR A 168 3.65 2.99 -12.44
CA THR A 168 4.22 1.68 -12.05
C THR A 168 5.37 1.30 -12.96
N LYS A 169 5.21 1.40 -14.28
CA LYS A 169 6.28 1.08 -15.25
C LYS A 169 7.51 1.98 -15.07
N LEU A 170 7.31 3.26 -14.80
CA LEU A 170 8.41 4.20 -14.53
C LEU A 170 9.11 3.89 -13.21
N LEU A 171 8.38 3.44 -12.18
CA LEU A 171 8.94 2.97 -10.92
C LEU A 171 9.73 1.67 -11.09
N ASP A 172 9.21 0.72 -11.87
CA ASP A 172 9.93 -0.52 -12.19
C ASP A 172 11.27 -0.19 -12.86
N LEU A 173 11.27 0.75 -13.80
CA LEU A 173 12.50 1.23 -14.44
C LEU A 173 13.45 1.89 -13.43
N LEU A 174 12.95 2.76 -12.56
CA LEU A 174 13.74 3.43 -11.52
C LEU A 174 14.39 2.43 -10.54
N GLU A 175 13.67 1.38 -10.17
CA GLU A 175 14.17 0.30 -9.31
C GLU A 175 15.19 -0.59 -10.04
N GLN A 176 15.02 -0.84 -11.34
CA GLN A 176 15.98 -1.61 -12.15
C GLN A 176 17.31 -0.87 -12.38
N ILE A 177 17.27 0.46 -12.57
CA ILE A 177 18.48 1.26 -12.79
C ILE A 177 19.36 1.29 -11.53
N PHE A 178 18.75 1.18 -10.34
CA PHE A 178 19.45 1.18 -9.06
C PHE A 178 19.17 -0.11 -8.28
N PRO A 179 19.88 -1.21 -8.59
CA PRO A 179 19.72 -2.47 -7.86
C PRO A 179 20.38 -2.45 -6.47
N ALA A 180 21.38 -1.60 -6.24
CA ALA A 180 22.08 -1.47 -4.95
C ALA A 180 21.12 -1.16 -3.75
N PRO A 181 20.05 -0.35 -3.93
CA PRO A 181 19.02 -0.18 -2.92
C PRO A 181 18.09 -1.38 -2.67
N GLU A 182 18.23 -2.54 -3.30
CA GLU A 182 17.30 -3.68 -3.09
C GLU A 182 17.23 -4.11 -1.60
N LYS A 183 18.37 -4.19 -0.91
CA LYS A 183 18.40 -4.51 0.54
C LYS A 183 17.73 -3.42 1.38
N ARG A 184 18.01 -2.14 1.07
CA ARG A 184 17.43 -1.02 1.81
C ARG A 184 15.94 -0.85 1.52
N SER A 185 15.52 -1.04 0.27
CA SER A 185 14.12 -1.03 -0.17
C SER A 185 13.35 -2.18 0.47
N ALA A 186 13.90 -3.40 0.50
CA ALA A 186 13.29 -4.53 1.19
C ALA A 186 13.14 -4.28 2.70
N GLN A 187 14.14 -3.68 3.34
CA GLN A 187 14.09 -3.29 4.75
C GLN A 187 13.02 -2.21 4.99
N LEU A 188 12.98 -1.16 4.17
CA LEU A 188 11.97 -0.11 4.27
C LEU A 188 10.56 -0.65 4.03
N ALA A 189 10.37 -1.59 3.10
CA ALA A 189 9.09 -2.25 2.87
C ALA A 189 8.62 -3.08 4.07
N ARG A 190 9.56 -3.73 4.78
CA ARG A 190 9.27 -4.43 6.04
C ARG A 190 8.82 -3.45 7.12
N GLU A 191 9.57 -2.36 7.32
CA GLU A 191 9.25 -1.32 8.31
C GLU A 191 7.89 -0.65 8.02
N GLU A 192 7.58 -0.41 6.75
CA GLU A 192 6.27 0.08 6.30
C GLU A 192 5.14 -0.83 6.76
N LEU A 193 5.26 -2.14 6.49
CA LEU A 193 4.25 -3.11 6.89
C LEU A 193 4.14 -3.22 8.41
N GLU A 194 5.27 -3.26 9.13
CA GLU A 194 5.28 -3.28 10.60
C GLU A 194 4.56 -2.07 11.19
N GLU A 195 4.70 -0.89 10.61
CA GLU A 195 3.99 0.32 11.06
C GLU A 195 2.50 0.31 10.68
N ILE A 196 2.17 -0.09 9.45
CA ILE A 196 0.78 -0.24 8.99
C ILE A 196 0.00 -1.19 9.91
N ILE A 197 0.64 -2.28 10.32
CA ILE A 197 0.13 -3.30 11.24
C ILE A 197 0.17 -2.80 12.70
N GLY A 198 1.21 -2.05 13.08
CA GLY A 198 1.42 -1.56 14.44
C GLY A 198 0.37 -0.55 14.89
N GLY A 199 -0.22 0.19 13.94
CA GLY A 199 -1.28 1.16 14.22
C GLY A 199 -2.67 0.57 14.53
N ARG A 200 -2.81 -0.76 14.70
CA ARG A 200 -4.07 -1.43 15.03
C ARG A 200 -4.66 -0.89 16.34
N ASP A 201 -5.91 -0.45 16.29
CA ASP A 201 -6.68 -0.18 17.50
C ASP A 201 -7.25 -1.50 18.01
N GLY A 202 -6.95 -1.83 19.28
CA GLY A 202 -7.06 -3.16 19.87
C GLY A 202 -8.46 -3.73 20.05
N ASN A 203 -9.30 -3.79 19.01
CA ASN A 203 -10.48 -4.65 18.89
C ASN A 203 -11.18 -4.66 17.50
N SER A 204 -10.74 -3.89 16.50
CA SER A 204 -11.52 -3.74 15.24
C SER A 204 -10.89 -4.31 13.95
N GLU A 205 -9.57 -4.47 13.89
CA GLU A 205 -8.86 -4.84 12.66
C GLU A 205 -7.96 -6.04 12.94
N SER A 206 -8.23 -7.18 12.31
CA SER A 206 -7.36 -8.35 12.46
C SER A 206 -6.05 -8.16 11.68
N LEU A 207 -4.96 -8.79 12.13
CA LEU A 207 -3.69 -8.79 11.39
C LEU A 207 -3.86 -9.32 9.97
N ALA A 208 -4.59 -10.43 9.84
CA ALA A 208 -4.85 -11.10 8.57
C ALA A 208 -5.65 -10.22 7.61
N GLU A 209 -6.64 -9.47 8.10
CA GLU A 209 -7.43 -8.56 7.27
C GLU A 209 -6.58 -7.43 6.69
N ILE A 210 -5.74 -6.79 7.51
CA ILE A 210 -4.80 -5.75 7.03
C ILE A 210 -3.86 -6.33 5.97
N LEU A 211 -3.22 -7.46 6.26
CA LEU A 211 -2.25 -8.07 5.37
C LEU A 211 -2.89 -8.52 4.06
N ASN A 212 -4.10 -9.11 4.08
CA ASN A 212 -4.83 -9.50 2.88
C ASN A 212 -5.21 -8.29 2.02
N VAL A 213 -5.69 -7.21 2.62
CA VAL A 213 -6.01 -5.99 1.87
C VAL A 213 -4.76 -5.38 1.24
N VAL A 214 -3.65 -5.28 1.99
CA VAL A 214 -2.39 -4.76 1.46
C VAL A 214 -1.81 -5.67 0.36
N HIS A 215 -1.87 -7.00 0.55
CA HIS A 215 -1.42 -7.96 -0.46
C HIS A 215 -2.18 -7.81 -1.78
N ASN A 216 -3.52 -7.74 -1.72
CA ASN A 216 -4.36 -7.61 -2.91
C ASN A 216 -4.19 -6.25 -3.60
N LEU A 217 -4.05 -5.17 -2.83
CA LEU A 217 -3.82 -3.83 -3.39
C LEU A 217 -2.45 -3.69 -4.06
N ALA A 218 -1.46 -4.46 -3.60
CA ALA A 218 -0.09 -4.40 -4.09
C ALA A 218 0.13 -5.21 -5.38
N ASP A 219 -0.84 -6.03 -5.79
CA ASP A 219 -0.78 -6.80 -7.03
C ASP A 219 -0.66 -5.91 -8.27
N GLY A 220 0.44 -6.05 -9.00
CA GLY A 220 0.75 -5.23 -10.17
C GLY A 220 1.10 -3.77 -9.84
N VAL A 221 1.28 -3.43 -8.57
CA VAL A 221 1.59 -2.05 -8.10
C VAL A 221 2.88 -2.01 -7.31
N ASP A 222 3.09 -2.95 -6.39
CA ASP A 222 4.25 -3.04 -5.51
C ASP A 222 4.53 -4.51 -5.12
N GLU A 223 5.22 -5.23 -5.99
CA GLU A 223 5.52 -6.66 -5.78
C GLU A 223 6.38 -6.92 -4.51
N VAL A 224 7.15 -5.93 -4.06
CA VAL A 224 7.93 -6.04 -2.82
C VAL A 224 7.00 -6.06 -1.61
N ILE A 225 6.04 -5.15 -1.54
CA ILE A 225 5.04 -5.14 -0.46
C ILE A 225 4.13 -6.35 -0.53
N LYS A 226 3.67 -6.73 -1.72
CA LYS A 226 2.84 -7.93 -1.92
C LYS A 226 3.51 -9.19 -1.37
N ALA A 227 4.77 -9.43 -1.75
CA ALA A 227 5.53 -10.59 -1.30
C ALA A 227 5.75 -10.57 0.21
N LYS A 228 6.02 -9.41 0.80
CA LYS A 228 6.26 -9.30 2.25
C LYS A 228 4.97 -9.41 3.06
N ALA A 229 3.87 -8.88 2.55
CA ALA A 229 2.55 -9.06 3.16
C ALA A 229 2.16 -10.55 3.18
N LEU A 230 2.46 -11.30 2.11
CA LEU A 230 2.27 -12.75 2.07
C LEU A 230 3.13 -13.46 3.12
N VAL A 231 4.44 -13.19 3.14
CA VAL A 231 5.38 -13.78 4.12
C VAL A 231 4.94 -13.46 5.56
N MET A 232 4.55 -12.22 5.85
CA MET A 232 4.06 -11.84 7.18
C MET A 232 2.73 -12.49 7.54
N THR A 233 1.88 -12.80 6.55
CA THR A 233 0.64 -13.55 6.76
C THR A 233 0.97 -14.99 7.15
N GLU A 234 1.92 -15.60 6.45
CA GLU A 234 2.41 -16.94 6.76
C GLU A 234 3.14 -17.01 8.11
N GLU A 235 3.97 -16.01 8.45
CA GLU A 235 4.71 -15.93 9.71
C GLU A 235 3.85 -15.53 10.91
N GLY A 236 2.74 -14.82 10.67
CA GLY A 236 1.83 -14.31 11.68
C GLY A 236 0.76 -15.29 12.15
N GLY A 237 0.53 -16.38 11.40
CA GLY A 237 -0.45 -17.43 11.70
C GLY A 237 0.17 -18.77 12.08
N GLY A 238 -0.68 -19.72 12.45
CA GLY A 238 -0.28 -21.13 12.54
C GLY A 238 -0.05 -21.71 11.14
N LYS A 239 1.11 -22.30 10.89
CA LYS A 239 1.46 -22.97 9.63
C LYS A 239 1.15 -24.47 9.73
N ILE A 240 0.45 -25.02 8.74
CA ILE A 240 0.25 -26.47 8.60
C ILE A 240 0.76 -26.90 7.22
N GLY A 241 1.74 -27.80 7.17
CA GLY A 241 2.37 -28.23 5.92
C GLY A 241 1.46 -29.11 5.07
N SER A 242 1.11 -30.30 5.55
CA SER A 242 0.18 -31.21 4.85
C SER A 242 -0.84 -31.84 5.80
N ILE A 243 -2.04 -32.10 5.30
CA ILE A 243 -3.10 -32.81 6.04
C ILE A 243 -3.55 -33.99 5.17
N SER A 244 -3.44 -35.20 5.70
CA SER A 244 -3.88 -36.44 5.09
C SER A 244 -4.93 -37.10 5.99
N LEU A 245 -6.15 -37.24 5.48
CA LEU A 245 -7.27 -37.89 6.17
C LEU A 245 -7.64 -39.18 5.45
N SER A 246 -8.01 -40.21 6.21
CA SER A 246 -8.59 -41.44 5.69
C SER A 246 -9.65 -42.00 6.63
N ASP A 247 -10.52 -42.86 6.10
CA ASP A 247 -11.69 -43.41 6.77
C ASP A 247 -12.64 -42.32 7.31
N ASN A 248 -12.99 -42.36 8.59
CA ASN A 248 -13.89 -41.42 9.27
C ASN A 248 -13.13 -40.35 10.08
N ALA A 249 -11.85 -40.13 9.78
CA ALA A 249 -11.04 -39.19 10.53
C ALA A 249 -11.52 -37.74 10.34
N ARG A 250 -11.48 -36.94 11.41
CA ARG A 250 -11.91 -35.54 11.42
C ARG A 250 -10.80 -34.64 11.94
N VAL A 251 -10.57 -33.52 11.27
CA VAL A 251 -9.59 -32.52 11.69
C VAL A 251 -10.24 -31.15 11.73
N MET A 252 -10.03 -30.42 12.83
CA MET A 252 -10.45 -29.04 12.99
C MET A 252 -9.23 -28.15 13.20
N GLN A 253 -9.16 -27.06 12.44
CA GLN A 253 -8.06 -26.10 12.48
C GLN A 253 -8.59 -24.72 12.87
N GLY A 254 -7.87 -24.05 13.76
CA GLY A 254 -8.21 -22.74 14.27
C GLY A 254 -9.02 -22.77 15.56
N ASN A 255 -9.30 -21.58 16.09
CA ASN A 255 -9.95 -21.42 17.39
C ASN A 255 -11.46 -21.61 17.26
N THR A 256 -12.07 -22.35 18.19
CA THR A 256 -13.51 -22.57 18.25
C THR A 256 -14.12 -21.78 19.39
N VAL A 257 -15.17 -21.02 19.09
CA VAL A 257 -15.92 -20.24 20.07
C VAL A 257 -17.36 -20.73 20.06
N THR A 258 -17.86 -21.12 21.23
CA THR A 258 -19.25 -21.54 21.39
C THR A 258 -20.06 -20.44 22.07
N SER A 259 -21.39 -20.55 22.04
CA SER A 259 -22.30 -19.60 22.71
C SER A 259 -22.10 -19.49 24.23
N ALA A 260 -21.36 -20.43 24.80
CA ALA A 260 -20.87 -20.46 26.18
C ALA A 260 -19.88 -19.34 26.53
N TRP A 261 -19.13 -18.81 25.56
CA TRP A 261 -18.11 -17.80 25.83
C TRP A 261 -18.72 -16.49 26.33
N LYS A 262 -18.38 -16.08 27.56
CA LYS A 262 -18.90 -14.85 28.21
C LYS A 262 -17.91 -13.69 28.25
N GLY A 263 -16.70 -13.86 27.71
CA GLY A 263 -15.70 -12.80 27.68
C GLY A 263 -16.05 -11.71 26.66
N ALA A 264 -15.83 -10.44 27.02
CA ALA A 264 -16.11 -9.31 26.14
C ALA A 264 -15.19 -9.26 24.90
N VAL A 265 -14.02 -9.91 24.97
CA VAL A 265 -13.00 -9.97 23.91
C VAL A 265 -12.44 -11.39 23.88
N LEU A 266 -12.37 -12.02 22.70
CA LEU A 266 -11.69 -13.30 22.54
C LEU A 266 -10.20 -13.13 22.88
N PRO A 267 -9.57 -14.06 23.61
CA PRO A 267 -8.14 -13.99 23.86
C PRO A 267 -7.42 -13.93 22.53
N ASN A 268 -6.71 -12.82 22.32
CA ASN A 268 -5.88 -12.60 21.15
C ASN A 268 -4.57 -13.38 21.35
N ASP A 269 -4.68 -14.71 21.48
CA ASP A 269 -3.50 -15.52 21.62
C ASP A 269 -2.82 -15.57 20.25
N ARG A 270 -1.64 -14.95 20.20
CA ARG A 270 -0.80 -14.90 19.02
C ARG A 270 0.00 -16.20 18.94
N SER A 271 -0.70 -17.33 19.05
CA SER A 271 -0.11 -18.66 19.11
C SER A 271 0.54 -18.94 17.76
N ARG A 272 1.86 -18.77 17.71
CA ARG A 272 2.68 -19.15 16.56
C ARG A 272 2.95 -20.64 16.67
N GLY A 273 2.42 -21.41 15.74
CA GLY A 273 2.61 -22.87 15.68
C GLY A 273 2.99 -23.31 14.27
N TYR A 274 3.90 -24.28 14.17
CA TYR A 274 4.17 -24.97 12.91
C TYR A 274 3.86 -26.45 13.08
N ILE A 275 2.95 -26.96 12.26
CA ILE A 275 2.62 -28.37 12.16
C ILE A 275 3.13 -28.86 10.80
N GLY A 276 4.19 -29.65 10.78
CA GLY A 276 4.78 -30.13 9.52
C GLY A 276 3.84 -31.02 8.71
N SER A 277 3.14 -31.94 9.37
CA SER A 277 2.09 -32.75 8.73
C SER A 277 1.12 -33.30 9.76
N ILE A 278 -0.13 -33.54 9.33
CA ILE A 278 -1.16 -34.25 10.07
C ILE A 278 -1.57 -35.45 9.24
N LYS A 279 -1.48 -36.64 9.83
CA LYS A 279 -2.03 -37.86 9.25
C LYS A 279 -3.05 -38.43 10.23
N ALA A 280 -4.32 -38.42 9.86
CA ALA A 280 -5.41 -38.96 10.67
C ALA A 280 -6.15 -40.06 9.90
N THR A 281 -6.40 -41.20 10.55
CA THR A 281 -6.97 -42.40 9.93
C THR A 281 -8.05 -43.00 10.84
N GLY A 282 -8.83 -43.98 10.38
CA GLY A 282 -9.88 -44.61 11.20
C GLY A 282 -10.93 -43.62 11.71
N ASN A 283 -11.23 -43.64 13.01
CA ASN A 283 -12.17 -42.72 13.67
C ASN A 283 -11.46 -41.57 14.43
N SER A 284 -10.21 -41.24 14.07
CA SER A 284 -9.41 -40.23 14.77
C SER A 284 -10.03 -38.84 14.70
N ARG A 285 -9.86 -38.06 15.78
CA ARG A 285 -10.22 -36.64 15.83
C ARG A 285 -8.97 -35.83 16.19
N VAL A 286 -8.65 -34.81 15.40
CA VAL A 286 -7.54 -33.88 15.67
C VAL A 286 -8.08 -32.45 15.71
N MET A 287 -7.69 -31.69 16.72
CA MET A 287 -7.96 -30.25 16.80
C MET A 287 -6.63 -29.54 17.00
N ASN A 288 -6.37 -28.50 16.19
CA ASN A 288 -5.29 -27.56 16.49
C ASN A 288 -5.85 -26.13 16.52
N GLY A 289 -5.80 -25.54 17.70
CA GLY A 289 -6.39 -24.24 18.01
C GLY A 289 -7.03 -24.26 19.40
N ASP A 290 -7.38 -23.09 19.92
CA ASP A 290 -7.98 -22.95 21.24
C ASP A 290 -9.50 -23.16 21.18
N ARG A 291 -10.08 -23.84 22.17
CA ARG A 291 -11.53 -23.99 22.31
C ARG A 291 -12.05 -23.18 23.50
N TYR A 292 -12.96 -22.26 23.21
CA TYR A 292 -13.65 -21.42 24.19
C TYR A 292 -15.08 -21.95 24.40
N THR A 293 -15.25 -22.87 25.35
CA THR A 293 -16.52 -23.58 25.59
C THR A 293 -16.76 -23.87 27.08
N ASP A 294 -18.03 -24.04 27.46
CA ASP A 294 -18.46 -24.43 28.82
C ASP A 294 -18.20 -25.91 29.10
N ASN A 295 -18.13 -26.75 28.06
CA ASN A 295 -17.84 -28.17 28.17
C ASN A 295 -17.05 -28.64 26.94
N ASP A 296 -15.88 -29.24 27.16
CA ASP A 296 -15.06 -29.75 26.06
C ASP A 296 -15.59 -31.13 25.60
N ASP A 297 -16.50 -31.10 24.63
CA ASP A 297 -17.08 -32.27 23.99
C ASP A 297 -16.26 -32.83 22.82
N PHE A 298 -15.11 -32.22 22.51
CA PHE A 298 -14.29 -32.64 21.37
C PHE A 298 -13.86 -34.12 21.48
N TRP A 299 -13.57 -34.56 22.70
CA TRP A 299 -13.14 -35.93 23.01
C TRP A 299 -14.29 -36.91 23.26
N ASN A 300 -15.54 -36.44 23.26
CA ASN A 300 -16.73 -37.26 23.56
C ASN A 300 -17.38 -37.91 22.33
#